data_AF-A0A2N1QMB7-F1
#
_entry.id   AF-A0A2N1QMB7-F1
#
_cell.length_a   1.000
_cell.length_b   1.000
_cell.length_c   1.000
_cell.angle_alpha   90.00
_cell.angle_beta   90.00
_cell.angle_gamma   90.00
#
_symmetry.space_group_name_H-M   'P 1'
#
loop_
_entity.id
_entity.type
_entity.pdbx_description
1 polymer ?
#
loop_
_entity_poly.entity_id
_entity_poly.type
_entity_poly.pdbx_seq_one_letter_code
_entity_poly.pdbx_strand_id
1 'polypeptide(L)'
;DTETIDLTGISKEQNIVIPLRAPEDQMVTIVGAASVRINVLLTPFTVTRLLSRLNVEVDGRSVYPGWKVEPNIVNVTVEGVPSEVNALDEKDVVIRPFVNVTNVVSRRLTVPVQIQNKSGGKLKVVKIDPASVTVIADIR
;
A
#
# COMPACT_ATOMS: atom_id res chain seq x y z
N ASP A 1 -10.99 -5.27 41.19
CA ASP A 1 -10.92 -5.89 39.85
C ASP A 1 -11.74 -5.14 38.82
N THR A 2 -11.39 -5.25 37.54
CA THR A 2 -12.13 -4.71 36.39
C THR A 2 -12.89 -5.84 35.67
N GLU A 3 -13.94 -5.52 34.92
CA GLU A 3 -14.64 -6.52 34.09
C GLU A 3 -13.82 -6.91 32.86
N THR A 4 -13.90 -8.19 32.47
CA THR A 4 -13.29 -8.70 31.23
C THR A 4 -14.07 -8.17 30.03
N ILE A 5 -13.37 -7.56 29.07
CA ILE A 5 -13.99 -7.01 27.86
C ILE A 5 -13.86 -8.05 26.75
N ASP A 6 -14.99 -8.44 26.17
CA ASP A 6 -15.01 -9.17 24.91
C ASP A 6 -14.96 -8.18 23.74
N LEU A 7 -13.89 -8.24 22.95
CA LEU A 7 -13.67 -7.37 21.78
C LEU A 7 -14.21 -7.98 20.48
N THR A 8 -14.88 -9.14 20.55
CA THR A 8 -15.42 -9.85 19.39
C THR A 8 -16.57 -9.04 18.75
N GLY A 9 -16.38 -8.56 17.51
CA GLY A 9 -17.39 -7.82 16.75
C GLY A 9 -17.18 -6.30 16.65
N ILE A 10 -16.12 -5.75 17.26
CA ILE A 10 -15.79 -4.33 17.11
C ILE A 10 -15.14 -4.11 15.73
N SER A 11 -15.86 -3.42 14.84
CA SER A 11 -15.46 -3.19 13.45
C SER A 11 -14.94 -1.76 13.18
N LYS A 12 -14.93 -0.88 14.19
CA LYS A 12 -14.47 0.51 14.11
C LYS A 12 -13.83 0.96 15.42
N GLU A 13 -13.03 2.02 15.38
CA GLU A 13 -12.49 2.68 16.57
C GLU A 13 -13.60 3.00 17.57
N GLN A 14 -13.39 2.61 18.84
CA GLN A 14 -14.32 2.90 19.92
C GLN A 14 -13.58 3.44 21.13
N ASN A 15 -14.22 4.40 21.77
CA ASN A 15 -13.83 4.95 23.07
C ASN A 15 -14.76 4.34 24.11
N ILE A 16 -14.24 3.44 24.95
CA ILE A 16 -15.02 2.72 25.95
C ILE A 16 -14.63 3.25 27.32
N VAL A 17 -15.63 3.66 28.11
CA VAL A 17 -15.47 4.08 29.50
C VAL A 17 -15.98 2.96 30.39
N ILE A 18 -15.11 2.42 31.24
CA ILE A 18 -15.41 1.27 32.08
C ILE A 18 -15.46 1.74 33.53
N PRO A 19 -16.60 1.58 34.23
CA PRO A 19 -16.67 1.84 35.65
C PRO A 19 -15.86 0.80 36.42
N LEU A 20 -15.14 1.22 37.45
CA LEU A 20 -14.44 0.29 38.34
C LEU A 20 -15.46 -0.48 39.18
N ARG A 21 -15.28 -1.80 39.30
CA ARG A 21 -16.14 -2.65 40.12
C ARG A 21 -15.97 -2.27 41.60
N ALA A 22 -17.07 -2.01 42.29
CA ALA A 22 -17.04 -1.71 43.73
C ALA A 22 -16.44 -2.91 44.49
N PRO A 23 -15.63 -2.69 45.54
CA PRO A 23 -15.11 -3.77 46.37
C PRO A 23 -16.27 -4.56 47.00
N GLU A 24 -16.12 -5.87 47.17
CA GLU A 24 -17.13 -6.71 47.86
C GLU A 24 -17.28 -6.36 49.34
N ASP A 25 -16.26 -5.71 49.92
CA ASP A 25 -16.22 -5.31 51.31
C ASP A 25 -16.84 -3.91 51.53
N GLN A 26 -17.92 -3.85 52.31
CA GLN A 26 -18.71 -2.63 52.55
C GLN A 26 -17.95 -1.54 53.33
N MET A 27 -16.79 -1.87 53.92
CA MET A 27 -15.93 -0.89 54.60
C MET A 27 -14.89 -0.21 53.69
N VAL A 28 -14.79 -0.61 52.41
CA VAL A 28 -13.76 -0.10 51.49
C VAL A 28 -14.40 0.78 50.41
N THR A 29 -14.14 2.08 50.48
CA THR A 29 -14.56 3.06 49.46
C THR A 29 -13.41 3.35 48.50
N ILE A 30 -13.70 3.33 47.19
CA ILE A 30 -12.72 3.72 46.17
C ILE A 30 -12.57 5.25 46.23
N VAL A 31 -11.42 5.73 46.69
CA VAL A 31 -11.08 7.16 46.71
C VAL A 31 -10.21 7.47 45.49
N GLY A 32 -10.79 8.03 44.42
CA GLY A 32 -10.05 8.34 43.19
C GLY A 32 -10.88 8.15 41.90
N ALA A 33 -10.19 7.88 40.79
CA ALA A 33 -10.82 7.76 39.47
C ALA A 33 -11.83 6.59 39.42
N ALA A 34 -13.12 6.91 39.29
CA ALA A 34 -14.23 5.95 39.28
C ALA A 34 -14.38 5.17 37.96
N SER A 35 -13.62 5.53 36.93
CA SER A 35 -13.69 4.90 35.61
C SER A 35 -12.35 4.95 34.89
N VAL A 36 -12.12 3.96 34.03
CA VAL A 36 -10.96 3.87 33.15
C VAL A 36 -11.43 4.09 31.72
N ARG A 37 -10.75 4.99 31.00
CA ARG A 37 -11.01 5.27 29.58
C ARG A 37 -10.03 4.47 28.73
N ILE A 38 -10.54 3.62 27.84
CA ILE A 38 -9.74 2.84 26.90
C ILE A 38 -10.02 3.35 25.48
N ASN A 39 -8.95 3.70 24.77
CA ASN A 39 -9.01 3.98 23.33
C ASN A 39 -8.52 2.73 22.58
N VAL A 40 -9.39 2.12 21.79
CA VAL A 40 -9.05 0.94 20.98
C VAL A 40 -8.86 1.40 19.53
N LEU A 41 -7.61 1.39 19.07
CA LEU A 41 -7.22 1.72 17.70
C LEU A 41 -7.22 0.43 16.86
N LEU A 42 -8.17 0.27 15.94
CA LEU A 42 -8.13 -0.81 14.95
C LEU A 42 -7.36 -0.35 13.71
N THR A 43 -6.10 -0.75 13.59
CA THR A 43 -5.33 -0.55 12.36
C THR A 43 -5.68 -1.63 11.34
N PRO A 44 -6.03 -1.27 10.09
CA PRO A 44 -6.30 -2.25 9.05
C PRO A 44 -5.05 -3.10 8.80
N PHE A 45 -5.20 -4.42 8.86
CA PHE A 45 -4.13 -5.36 8.56
C PHE A 45 -3.85 -5.35 7.05
N THR A 46 -2.72 -4.77 6.66
CA THR A 46 -2.23 -4.77 5.28
C THR A 46 -1.13 -5.81 5.10
N VAL A 47 -1.08 -6.40 3.91
CA VAL A 47 -0.01 -7.32 3.53
C VAL A 47 0.74 -6.77 2.33
N THR A 48 2.04 -7.02 2.31
CA THR A 48 2.93 -6.66 1.20
C THR A 48 3.16 -7.85 0.29
N ARG A 49 3.05 -7.65 -1.03
CA ARG A 49 3.39 -8.66 -2.04
C ARG A 49 4.32 -8.09 -3.09
N LEU A 50 5.30 -8.90 -3.48
CA LEU A 50 6.23 -8.59 -4.56
C LEU A 50 5.65 -9.08 -5.89
N LEU A 51 5.38 -8.15 -6.80
CA LEU A 51 5.08 -8.43 -8.20
C LEU A 51 6.40 -8.42 -8.97
N SER A 52 6.86 -9.60 -9.35
CA SER A 52 8.14 -9.76 -10.05
C SER A 52 7.94 -9.80 -11.55
N ARG A 53 8.95 -9.36 -12.28
CA ARG A 53 9.05 -9.45 -13.74
C ARG A 53 7.95 -8.70 -14.52
N LEU A 54 7.59 -7.49 -14.08
CA LEU A 54 6.64 -6.65 -14.81
C LEU A 54 7.31 -5.94 -15.98
N ASN A 55 6.71 -6.02 -17.16
CA ASN A 55 7.19 -5.34 -18.37
C ASN A 55 6.91 -3.84 -18.28
N VAL A 56 7.94 -3.04 -18.57
CA VAL A 56 7.84 -1.58 -18.63
C VAL A 56 7.34 -1.16 -20.01
N GLU A 57 6.17 -0.53 -20.06
CA GLU A 57 5.63 0.05 -21.29
C GLU A 57 6.23 1.45 -21.54
N VAL A 58 6.33 1.85 -22.81
CA VAL A 58 6.74 3.21 -23.20
C VAL A 58 5.49 3.99 -23.57
N ASP A 59 5.29 5.14 -22.94
CA ASP A 59 4.18 6.04 -23.22
C ASP A 59 4.68 7.47 -23.49
N GLY A 60 3.90 8.25 -24.24
CA GLY A 60 4.19 9.64 -24.54
C GLY A 60 4.64 9.93 -25.97
N ARG A 61 4.53 11.21 -26.36
CA ARG A 61 4.84 11.67 -27.72
C ARG A 61 6.34 12.00 -27.83
N SER A 62 7.04 11.25 -28.67
CA SER A 62 8.48 11.43 -28.90
C SER A 62 8.79 11.93 -30.30
N VAL A 63 9.99 12.49 -30.46
CA VAL A 63 10.58 12.86 -31.75
C VAL A 63 11.19 11.66 -32.49
N TYR A 64 11.45 10.55 -31.78
CA TYR A 64 12.00 9.32 -32.36
C TYR A 64 10.89 8.30 -32.67
N PRO A 65 11.04 7.46 -33.71
CA PRO A 65 10.00 6.50 -34.13
C PRO A 65 9.81 5.35 -33.14
N GLY A 66 10.81 5.04 -32.31
CA GLY A 66 10.73 3.97 -31.31
C GLY A 66 11.71 4.18 -30.15
N TRP A 67 11.47 3.43 -29.08
CA TRP A 67 12.31 3.42 -27.88
C TRP A 67 12.52 2.00 -27.36
N LYS A 68 13.74 1.71 -26.95
CA LYS A 68 14.12 0.51 -26.21
C LYS A 68 14.33 0.87 -24.75
N VAL A 69 13.79 0.06 -23.84
CA VAL A 69 13.95 0.24 -22.39
C VAL A 69 14.93 -0.81 -21.85
N GLU A 70 15.93 -0.37 -21.11
CA GLU A 70 16.91 -1.25 -20.48
C GLU A 70 17.11 -0.86 -18.99
N PRO A 71 16.81 -1.75 -18.03
CA PRO A 71 16.08 -3.02 -18.19
C PRO A 71 14.60 -2.80 -18.53
N ASN A 72 14.03 -3.68 -19.35
CA ASN A 72 12.60 -3.68 -19.70
C ASN A 72 11.70 -4.37 -18.66
N ILE A 73 12.32 -4.91 -17.61
CA ILE A 73 11.66 -5.69 -16.56
C ILE A 73 11.94 -5.03 -15.21
N VAL A 74 10.88 -4.83 -14.42
CA VAL A 74 10.94 -4.26 -13.08
C VAL A 74 10.16 -5.11 -12.08
N ASN A 75 10.54 -5.00 -10.83
CA ASN A 75 9.84 -5.58 -9.68
C ASN A 75 9.12 -4.47 -8.92
N VAL A 76 7.87 -4.71 -8.56
CA VAL A 76 7.04 -3.74 -7.85
C VAL A 76 6.50 -4.37 -6.58
N THR A 77 6.78 -3.76 -5.43
CA THR A 77 6.20 -4.16 -4.15
C THR A 77 4.93 -3.37 -3.93
N VAL A 78 3.83 -4.08 -3.73
CA VAL A 78 2.52 -3.49 -3.43
C VAL A 78 2.06 -3.88 -2.03
N GLU A 79 1.28 -3.01 -1.43
CA GLU A 79 0.67 -3.17 -0.11
C GLU A 79 -0.85 -2.99 -0.25
N GLY A 80 -1.62 -3.87 0.38
CA GLY A 80 -3.07 -3.78 0.38
C GLY A 80 -3.72 -4.77 1.33
N VAL A 81 -5.04 -4.84 1.29
CA VAL A 81 -5.82 -5.83 2.07
C VAL A 81 -5.52 -7.24 1.55
N PRO A 82 -5.39 -8.26 2.41
CA PRO A 82 -5.08 -9.64 1.98
C PRO A 82 -5.97 -10.16 0.86
N SER A 83 -7.27 -9.88 0.89
CA SER A 83 -8.21 -10.30 -0.14
C SER A 83 -7.87 -9.73 -1.52
N GLU A 84 -7.47 -8.46 -1.59
CA GLU A 84 -7.11 -7.77 -2.84
C GLU A 84 -5.71 -8.17 -3.32
N VAL A 85 -4.78 -8.36 -2.38
CA VAL A 85 -3.41 -8.78 -2.70
C VAL A 85 -3.35 -10.23 -3.16
N ASN A 86 -4.23 -11.09 -2.65
CA ASN A 86 -4.36 -12.47 -3.10
C ASN A 86 -5.10 -12.56 -4.44
N ALA A 87 -6.05 -11.66 -4.72
CA ALA A 87 -6.74 -11.57 -6.00
C ALA A 87 -5.86 -11.04 -7.15
N LEU A 88 -4.66 -10.52 -6.87
CA LEU A 88 -3.62 -10.27 -7.88
C LEU A 88 -3.10 -11.60 -8.43
N ASP A 89 -3.88 -12.22 -9.32
CA ASP A 89 -3.41 -13.29 -10.20
C ASP A 89 -2.77 -12.71 -11.45
N GLU A 90 -1.79 -13.42 -12.02
CA GLU A 90 -0.91 -13.01 -13.14
C GLU A 90 -1.63 -12.50 -14.40
N LYS A 91 -2.96 -12.65 -14.49
CA LYS A 91 -3.78 -12.25 -15.63
C LYS A 91 -4.39 -10.85 -15.50
N ASP A 92 -4.60 -10.35 -14.29
CA ASP A 92 -5.15 -9.02 -14.05
C ASP A 92 -4.02 -8.06 -13.64
N VAL A 93 -3.30 -7.57 -14.66
CA VAL A 93 -2.23 -6.57 -14.50
C VAL A 93 -2.86 -5.21 -14.18
N VAL A 94 -3.40 -5.07 -12.97
CA VAL A 94 -3.92 -3.81 -12.42
C VAL A 94 -2.79 -2.83 -12.11
N ILE A 95 -1.56 -3.31 -11.97
CA ILE A 95 -0.34 -2.53 -11.76
C ILE A 95 0.51 -2.59 -13.03
N ARG A 96 0.58 -1.48 -13.76
CA ARG A 96 1.33 -1.39 -15.01
C ARG A 96 2.48 -0.38 -14.87
N PRO A 97 3.74 -0.82 -14.90
CA PRO A 97 4.87 0.09 -14.98
C PRO A 97 5.00 0.66 -16.39
N PHE A 98 5.25 1.96 -16.48
CA PHE A 98 5.48 2.65 -17.74
C PHE A 98 6.52 3.76 -17.57
N VAL A 99 7.12 4.17 -18.67
CA VAL A 99 8.01 5.33 -18.74
C VAL A 99 7.45 6.36 -19.69
N ASN A 100 7.49 7.62 -19.26
CA ASN A 100 7.05 8.73 -20.08
C ASN A 100 8.24 9.29 -20.88
N VAL A 101 8.16 9.20 -22.22
CA VAL A 101 9.17 9.73 -23.15
C VAL A 101 8.74 11.03 -23.83
N THR A 102 7.67 11.67 -23.33
CA THR A 102 7.23 12.98 -23.80
C THR A 102 8.35 14.00 -23.61
N ASN A 103 8.67 14.74 -24.67
CA ASN A 103 9.77 15.73 -24.72
C ASN A 103 11.19 15.16 -24.55
N VAL A 104 11.38 13.84 -24.65
CA VAL A 104 12.75 13.28 -24.68
C VAL A 104 13.35 13.49 -26.06
N VAL A 105 14.38 14.34 -26.13
CA VAL A 105 15.12 14.68 -27.36
C VAL A 105 16.47 13.98 -27.46
N SER A 106 16.99 13.45 -26.35
CA SER A 106 18.26 12.73 -26.29
C SER A 106 18.12 11.28 -26.75
N ARG A 107 19.10 10.75 -27.49
CA ARG A 107 19.08 9.34 -27.96
C ARG A 107 19.19 8.30 -26.85
N ARG A 108 19.70 8.69 -25.68
CA ARG A 108 19.82 7.84 -24.50
C ARG A 108 19.58 8.70 -23.27
N LEU A 109 18.65 8.29 -22.41
CA LEU A 109 18.34 9.00 -21.18
C LEU A 109 17.91 8.02 -20.08
N THR A 110 18.25 8.30 -18.83
CA THR A 110 17.70 7.58 -17.67
C THR A 110 16.45 8.29 -17.21
N VAL A 111 15.32 7.58 -17.17
CA VAL A 111 14.01 8.11 -16.77
C VAL A 111 13.44 7.30 -15.62
N PRO A 112 12.65 7.93 -14.73
CA PRO A 112 12.00 7.22 -13.64
C PRO A 112 10.88 6.33 -14.17
N VAL A 113 10.71 5.16 -13.55
CA VAL A 113 9.59 4.27 -13.83
C VAL A 113 8.35 4.79 -13.09
N GLN A 114 7.29 5.05 -13.85
CA GLN A 114 5.99 5.43 -13.31
C GLN A 114 5.09 4.21 -13.23
N ILE A 115 4.13 4.23 -12.31
CA ILE A 115 3.17 3.14 -12.15
C ILE A 115 1.78 3.67 -12.43
N GLN A 116 1.11 3.01 -13.38
CA GLN A 116 -0.32 3.17 -13.57
C GLN A 116 -1.03 2.12 -12.73
N ASN A 117 -1.78 2.58 -11.74
CA ASN A 117 -2.55 1.74 -10.83
C ASN A 117 -4.03 1.79 -11.19
N LYS A 118 -4.55 0.70 -11.74
CA LYS A 118 -5.96 0.52 -12.11
C LYS A 118 -6.80 -0.16 -11.02
N SER A 119 -6.22 -0.44 -9.84
CA SER A 119 -6.94 -1.06 -8.72
C SER A 119 -7.97 -0.14 -8.04
N GLY A 120 -8.14 1.10 -8.51
CA GLY A 120 -9.08 2.05 -7.90
C GLY A 120 -8.68 2.51 -6.49
N GLY A 121 -7.39 2.43 -6.15
CA GLY A 121 -6.87 2.85 -4.83
C GLY A 121 -6.79 1.73 -3.79
N LYS A 122 -7.14 0.49 -4.14
CA LYS A 122 -7.11 -0.66 -3.22
C LYS A 122 -5.71 -1.20 -2.95
N LEU A 123 -4.79 -1.01 -3.90
CA LEU A 123 -3.40 -1.39 -3.79
C LEU A 123 -2.55 -0.12 -3.75
N LYS A 124 -1.58 -0.07 -2.84
CA LYS A 124 -0.58 0.98 -2.73
C LYS A 124 0.75 0.45 -3.22
N VAL A 125 1.45 1.19 -4.08
CA VAL A 125 2.81 0.83 -4.46
C VAL A 125 3.77 1.36 -3.39
N VAL A 126 4.58 0.47 -2.84
CA VAL A 126 5.55 0.78 -1.79
C VAL A 126 6.94 0.95 -2.37
N LYS A 127 7.32 0.11 -3.34
CA LYS A 127 8.67 0.09 -3.90
C LYS A 127 8.67 -0.35 -5.35
N ILE A 128 9.58 0.22 -6.14
CA ILE A 128 9.84 -0.14 -7.53
C ILE A 128 11.34 -0.38 -7.65
N ASP A 129 11.72 -1.50 -8.27
CA ASP A 129 13.12 -1.88 -8.44
C ASP A 129 13.37 -2.53 -9.81
N PRO A 130 14.20 -1.92 -10.68
CA PRO A 130 14.84 -0.62 -10.51
C PRO A 130 13.84 0.54 -10.62
N ALA A 131 14.04 1.60 -9.83
CA ALA A 131 13.21 2.81 -9.84
C ALA A 131 13.41 3.68 -11.08
N SER A 132 14.51 3.48 -11.81
CA SER A 132 14.84 4.21 -13.03
C SER A 132 15.42 3.27 -14.06
N VAL A 133 15.09 3.51 -15.33
CA VAL A 133 15.50 2.69 -16.46
C VAL A 133 16.08 3.58 -17.55
N THR A 134 16.97 3.03 -18.36
CA THR A 134 17.53 3.74 -19.51
C THR A 134 16.62 3.53 -20.73
N VAL A 135 16.16 4.62 -21.32
CA VAL A 135 15.50 4.62 -22.62
C VAL A 135 16.51 4.96 -23.70
N ILE A 136 16.50 4.20 -24.80
CA ILE A 136 17.38 4.34 -25.95
C ILE A 136 16.51 4.49 -27.19
N ALA A 137 16.70 5.58 -27.94
CA ALA A 137 15.94 5.84 -29.16
C ALA A 137 16.32 4.84 -30.26
N ASP A 138 15.32 4.24 -30.89
CA ASP A 138 15.50 3.45 -32.11
C ASP A 138 15.44 4.40 -33.31
N ILE A 139 16.53 4.45 -34.08
CA ILE A 139 16.68 5.32 -35.26
C ILE A 139 16.86 4.36 -36.43
N ARG A 140 15.76 3.79 -36.91
CA ARG A 140 15.76 3.02 -38.16
C ARG A 140 15.64 3.93 -39.35
#